data_AF-A0A357Y372-F1
#
_entry.id   AF-A0A357Y372-F1
#
_cell.length_a   1.000
_cell.length_b   1.000
_cell.length_c   1.000
_cell.angle_alpha   90.00
_cell.angle_beta   90.00
_cell.angle_gamma   90.00
#
_symmetry.space_group_name_H-M   'P 1'
#
loop_
_entity.id
_entity.type
_entity.pdbx_description
1 polymer ?
#
loop_
_entity_poly.entity_id
_entity_poly.type
_entity_poly.pdbx_seq_one_letter_code
_entity_poly.pdbx_strand_id
1 'polypeptide(L)'
;MTAGDEWLRERNAQYDQAAKKVLSQRKMLAWILSRVVTEFAGVPVRDIADKYIVGEPEVGTTPVNRDKTNAPRKAQQEHDRTDAPRDVRQDRNEDGTTTEGTIYFDIRFHAKAPRTGGLITLIINVEAQKSKPSEYDILKRAVYYASRLISAQKETEFRGSDYNGIRKVYTIWLCMRAPE
;
A
#
# COMPACT_ATOMS: atom_id res chain seq x y z
N MET A 1 -13.72 -19.25 20.06
CA MET A 1 -14.34 -18.44 19.00
C MET A 1 -15.73 -19.01 18.76
N THR A 2 -16.74 -18.15 18.71
CA THR A 2 -18.13 -18.55 18.48
C THR A 2 -18.46 -18.50 16.99
N ALA A 3 -19.49 -19.23 16.54
CA ALA A 3 -19.96 -19.16 15.14
C ALA A 3 -20.36 -17.73 14.71
N GLY A 4 -20.77 -16.88 15.68
CA GLY A 4 -21.03 -15.46 15.43
C GLY A 4 -19.78 -14.64 15.13
N ASP A 5 -18.65 -14.97 15.74
CA ASP A 5 -17.36 -14.30 15.49
C ASP A 5 -16.82 -14.61 14.09
N GLU A 6 -16.97 -15.86 13.64
CA GLU A 6 -16.57 -16.30 12.30
C GLU A 6 -17.43 -15.64 11.21
N TRP A 7 -18.74 -15.58 11.41
CA TRP A 7 -19.66 -14.91 10.46
C TRP A 7 -19.38 -13.40 10.32
N LEU A 8 -19.10 -12.71 11.43
CA LEU A 8 -18.73 -11.29 11.40
C LEU A 8 -17.40 -11.06 10.69
N ARG A 9 -16.41 -11.94 10.87
CA ARG A 9 -15.12 -11.86 10.18
C ARG A 9 -15.27 -12.04 8.68
N GLU A 10 -16.01 -13.05 8.24
CA GLU A 10 -16.28 -13.31 6.82
C GLU A 10 -16.99 -12.12 6.16
N ARG A 11 -18.01 -11.57 6.83
CA ARG A 11 -18.74 -10.39 6.33
C ARG A 11 -17.85 -9.16 6.24
N ASN A 12 -16.98 -8.94 7.23
CA ASN A 12 -16.02 -7.84 7.21
C ASN A 12 -14.98 -8.03 6.09
N ALA A 13 -14.52 -9.25 5.81
CA ALA A 13 -13.59 -9.54 4.72
C ALA A 13 -14.21 -9.29 3.34
N GLN A 14 -15.46 -9.72 3.13
CA GLN A 14 -16.19 -9.45 1.88
C GLN A 14 -16.45 -7.96 1.69
N TYR A 15 -16.86 -7.26 2.76
CA TYR A 15 -17.05 -5.81 2.73
C TYR A 15 -15.74 -5.08 2.44
N ASP A 16 -14.64 -5.48 3.07
CA ASP A 16 -13.31 -4.92 2.85
C ASP A 16 -12.86 -5.10 1.39
N GLN A 17 -13.01 -6.31 0.83
CA GLN A 17 -12.68 -6.56 -0.57
C GLN A 17 -13.55 -5.74 -1.55
N ALA A 18 -14.85 -5.61 -1.28
CA ALA A 18 -15.75 -4.79 -2.08
C ALA A 18 -15.39 -3.30 -2.00
N ALA A 19 -15.11 -2.79 -0.80
CA ALA A 19 -14.68 -1.42 -0.58
C ALA A 19 -13.38 -1.13 -1.32
N LYS A 20 -12.37 -2.02 -1.21
CA LYS A 20 -11.10 -1.92 -1.94
C LYS A 20 -11.31 -1.82 -3.44
N LYS A 21 -12.17 -2.66 -4.01
CA LYS A 21 -12.48 -2.66 -5.45
C LYS A 21 -13.15 -1.38 -5.93
N VAL A 22 -14.04 -0.79 -5.13
CA VAL A 22 -14.68 0.50 -5.47
C VAL A 22 -13.68 1.64 -5.33
N LEU A 23 -12.95 1.69 -4.22
CA LEU A 23 -12.00 2.75 -3.92
C LEU A 23 -10.80 2.76 -4.87
N SER A 24 -10.41 1.60 -5.42
CA SER A 24 -9.34 1.51 -6.41
C SER A 24 -9.73 2.00 -7.80
N GLN A 25 -11.02 2.31 -8.06
CA GLN A 25 -11.40 2.91 -9.33
C GLN A 25 -10.75 4.29 -9.49
N ARG A 26 -10.14 4.56 -10.65
CA ARG A 26 -9.42 5.82 -10.93
C ARG A 26 -10.23 7.07 -10.58
N LYS A 27 -11.54 7.08 -10.86
CA LYS A 27 -12.42 8.19 -10.52
C LYS A 27 -12.57 8.40 -9.01
N MET A 28 -12.64 7.31 -8.23
CA MET A 28 -12.71 7.37 -6.77
C MET A 28 -11.38 7.84 -6.18
N LEU A 29 -10.26 7.31 -6.65
CA LEU A 29 -8.93 7.80 -6.29
C LEU A 29 -8.76 9.29 -6.58
N ALA A 30 -9.20 9.74 -7.76
CA ALA A 30 -9.14 11.14 -8.14
C ALA A 30 -9.97 12.05 -7.21
N TRP A 31 -11.16 11.61 -6.81
CA TRP A 31 -11.95 12.31 -5.80
C TRP A 31 -11.21 12.41 -4.47
N ILE A 32 -10.65 11.30 -3.98
CA ILE A 32 -9.89 11.28 -2.72
C ILE A 32 -8.71 12.25 -2.81
N LEU A 33 -7.89 12.15 -3.84
CA LEU A 33 -6.75 13.05 -4.07
C LEU A 33 -7.16 14.52 -4.04
N SER A 34 -8.23 14.88 -4.75
CA SER A 34 -8.71 16.28 -4.82
C SER A 34 -9.11 16.86 -3.46
N ARG A 35 -9.47 16.01 -2.50
CA ARG A 35 -9.98 16.42 -1.18
C ARG A 35 -8.93 16.38 -0.09
N VAL A 36 -7.98 15.43 -0.15
CA VAL A 36 -7.06 15.15 0.98
C VAL A 36 -5.58 15.30 0.65
N VAL A 37 -5.21 15.50 -0.62
CA VAL A 37 -3.81 15.64 -1.04
C VAL A 37 -3.58 17.03 -1.62
N THR A 38 -2.71 17.80 -0.99
CA THR A 38 -2.57 19.24 -1.23
C THR A 38 -2.10 19.58 -2.65
N GLU A 39 -1.31 18.72 -3.29
CA GLU A 39 -0.87 18.90 -4.68
C GLU A 39 -2.02 18.87 -5.69
N PHE A 40 -3.14 18.24 -5.34
CA PHE A 40 -4.31 18.07 -6.20
C PHE A 40 -5.47 19.01 -5.82
N ALA A 41 -5.28 19.87 -4.82
CA ALA A 41 -6.29 20.84 -4.41
C ALA A 41 -6.66 21.77 -5.57
N GLY A 42 -7.96 21.84 -5.89
CA GLY A 42 -8.51 22.67 -6.98
C GLY A 42 -8.29 22.12 -8.39
N VAL A 43 -7.66 20.94 -8.55
CA VAL A 43 -7.50 20.30 -9.87
C VAL A 43 -8.79 19.57 -10.23
N PRO A 44 -9.32 19.69 -11.47
CA PRO A 44 -10.52 18.98 -11.88
C PRO A 44 -10.38 17.47 -11.69
N VAL A 45 -11.35 16.84 -11.03
CA VAL A 45 -11.32 15.38 -10.73
C VAL A 45 -11.10 14.54 -11.99
N ARG A 46 -11.70 14.95 -13.12
CA ARG A 46 -11.48 14.30 -14.42
C ARG A 46 -10.00 14.33 -14.83
N ASP A 47 -9.34 15.48 -14.69
CA ASP A 47 -7.92 15.62 -15.02
C ASP A 47 -7.05 14.78 -14.09
N ILE A 48 -7.38 14.72 -12.79
CA ILE A 48 -6.69 13.84 -11.84
C ILE A 48 -6.80 12.37 -12.30
N ALA A 49 -8.01 11.93 -12.63
CA ALA A 49 -8.27 10.55 -13.06
C ALA A 49 -7.59 10.20 -14.37
N ASP A 50 -7.62 11.09 -15.36
CA ASP A 50 -7.20 10.78 -16.73
C ASP A 50 -5.70 11.05 -16.96
N LYS A 51 -5.14 12.09 -16.32
CA LYS A 51 -3.79 12.59 -16.63
C LYS A 51 -2.77 12.30 -15.54
N TYR A 52 -3.17 12.36 -14.27
CA TYR A 52 -2.21 12.40 -13.17
C TYR A 52 -2.02 11.08 -12.44
N ILE A 53 -3.05 10.22 -12.36
CA ILE A 53 -2.87 8.84 -11.86
C ILE A 53 -2.05 8.03 -12.87
N VAL A 54 -0.98 7.39 -12.41
CA VAL A 54 -0.03 6.65 -13.25
C VAL A 54 -0.24 5.15 -13.08
N GLY A 55 -0.39 4.47 -14.22
CA GLY A 55 -0.59 3.01 -14.24
C GLY A 55 -1.91 2.58 -13.60
N GLU A 56 -2.02 1.29 -13.31
CA GLU A 56 -3.15 0.70 -12.59
C GLU A 56 -2.86 0.62 -11.08
N PRO A 57 -3.85 0.93 -10.22
CA PRO A 57 -3.74 0.71 -8.78
C PRO A 57 -3.53 -0.77 -8.43
N GLU A 58 -2.63 -1.03 -7.50
CA GLU A 58 -2.30 -2.34 -6.97
C GLU A 58 -3.17 -2.62 -5.74
N VAL A 59 -4.04 -3.64 -5.80
CA VAL A 59 -5.02 -3.92 -4.75
C VAL A 59 -4.67 -5.22 -4.02
N GLY A 60 -4.17 -5.13 -2.79
CA GLY A 60 -3.84 -6.30 -1.97
C GLY A 60 -2.66 -7.15 -2.49
N THR A 61 -1.90 -6.65 -3.47
CA THR A 61 -0.85 -7.43 -4.14
C THR A 61 0.57 -7.04 -3.72
N THR A 62 0.76 -5.84 -3.17
CA THR A 62 2.10 -5.31 -2.87
C THR A 62 2.44 -5.53 -1.40
N PRO A 63 3.46 -6.35 -1.08
CA PRO A 63 3.85 -6.61 0.30
C PRO A 63 4.41 -5.37 0.99
N VAL A 64 4.32 -5.33 2.32
CA VAL A 64 4.88 -4.28 3.18
C VAL A 64 6.33 -4.61 3.61
N ASN A 65 6.76 -5.86 3.48
CA ASN A 65 8.04 -6.37 3.96
C ASN A 65 9.23 -5.82 3.15
N ARG A 66 10.35 -5.56 3.85
CA ARG A 66 11.52 -4.78 3.40
C ARG A 66 12.12 -5.21 2.04
N ASP A 67 12.04 -6.49 1.68
CA ASP A 67 12.64 -7.01 0.44
C ASP A 67 11.61 -7.28 -0.67
N LYS A 68 10.32 -7.19 -0.34
CA LYS A 68 9.23 -7.57 -1.25
C LYS A 68 8.45 -6.36 -1.78
N THR A 69 8.48 -5.22 -1.08
CA THR A 69 7.84 -3.97 -1.53
C THR A 69 8.42 -3.45 -2.86
N ASN A 70 9.71 -3.71 -3.09
CA ASN A 70 10.45 -3.24 -4.27
C ASN A 70 10.71 -4.31 -5.33
N ALA A 71 10.31 -5.56 -5.06
CA ALA A 71 10.66 -6.67 -5.92
C ALA A 71 10.09 -6.45 -7.34
N PRO A 72 10.87 -6.70 -8.41
CA PRO A 72 10.36 -6.61 -9.77
C PRO A 72 9.19 -7.59 -9.94
N ARG A 73 8.13 -7.18 -10.63
CA ARG A 73 6.84 -7.91 -10.79
C ARG A 73 6.95 -9.41 -11.12
N LYS A 74 8.04 -9.84 -11.78
CA LYS A 74 8.28 -11.27 -12.11
C LYS A 74 8.75 -12.09 -10.90
N ALA A 75 9.57 -11.53 -10.02
CA ALA A 75 10.08 -12.22 -8.83
C ALA A 75 8.99 -12.46 -7.77
N GLN A 76 7.89 -11.71 -7.83
CA GLN A 76 6.75 -11.85 -6.93
C GLN A 76 5.83 -13.02 -7.31
N GLN A 77 5.90 -13.53 -8.55
CA GLN A 77 5.09 -14.67 -9.02
C GLN A 77 5.81 -16.03 -8.91
N GLU A 78 7.14 -16.05 -8.81
CA GLU A 78 7.92 -17.29 -8.82
C GLU A 78 8.11 -17.92 -7.42
N HIS A 79 7.80 -17.21 -6.33
CA HIS A 79 8.02 -17.69 -4.96
C HIS A 79 6.85 -18.51 -4.37
N ASP A 80 5.89 -18.90 -5.22
CA ASP A 80 4.75 -19.77 -4.86
C ASP A 80 4.90 -21.19 -5.45
N ARG A 81 6.09 -21.52 -5.96
CA ARG A 81 6.44 -22.89 -6.39
C ARG A 81 7.59 -23.41 -5.53
N THR A 82 7.24 -24.22 -4.55
CA THR A 82 8.16 -25.15 -3.89
C THR A 82 8.80 -26.03 -4.96
N ASP A 83 10.14 -26.00 -5.08
CA ASP A 83 11.01 -27.19 -5.06
C ASP A 83 12.45 -26.89 -5.58
N ALA A 84 13.42 -27.08 -4.67
CA ALA A 84 14.86 -27.36 -4.87
C ALA A 84 15.84 -26.24 -5.34
N PRO A 85 17.17 -26.45 -5.23
CA PRO A 85 17.94 -26.57 -3.99
C PRO A 85 19.02 -25.46 -3.83
N ARG A 86 19.45 -25.27 -2.57
CA ARG A 86 20.40 -24.25 -2.10
C ARG A 86 21.83 -24.53 -2.60
N ASP A 87 22.43 -23.61 -3.35
CA ASP A 87 23.86 -23.29 -3.22
C ASP A 87 24.23 -21.99 -3.96
N VAL A 88 24.32 -20.86 -3.26
CA VAL A 88 25.30 -19.79 -3.58
C VAL A 88 25.62 -19.08 -2.26
N ARG A 89 26.88 -19.22 -1.85
CA ARG A 89 27.52 -18.52 -0.75
C ARG A 89 27.61 -17.03 -1.09
N GLN A 90 26.83 -16.21 -0.40
CA GLN A 90 27.10 -14.78 -0.24
C GLN A 90 26.68 -14.40 1.16
N ASP A 91 27.62 -13.84 1.92
CA ASP A 91 27.56 -13.55 3.35
C ASP A 91 26.19 -13.01 3.80
N ARG A 92 25.43 -13.87 4.48
CA ARG A 92 24.22 -13.50 5.21
C ARG A 92 24.61 -13.19 6.64
N ASN A 93 24.73 -11.91 6.97
CA ASN A 93 24.61 -11.45 8.34
C ASN A 93 23.41 -10.50 8.45
N GLU A 94 22.59 -10.86 9.44
CA GLU A 94 21.41 -10.19 10.01
C GLU A 94 20.08 -10.32 9.25
N ASP A 95 19.26 -11.20 9.81
CA ASP A 95 17.81 -11.30 9.74
C ASP A 95 17.19 -11.93 8.49
N GLY A 96 17.40 -13.24 8.42
CA GLY A 96 16.37 -14.14 7.91
C GLY A 96 15.08 -13.96 8.73
N THR A 97 14.11 -13.27 8.16
CA THR A 97 12.76 -13.23 8.73
C THR A 97 11.97 -14.40 8.20
N THR A 98 11.90 -15.41 9.07
CA THR A 98 10.86 -16.44 9.19
C THR A 98 9.52 -15.95 8.62
N THR A 99 8.91 -16.77 7.76
CA THR A 99 7.57 -16.59 7.18
C THR A 99 6.50 -16.53 8.26
N GLU A 100 6.33 -15.35 8.84
CA GLU A 100 5.13 -14.91 9.54
C GLU A 100 4.32 -14.05 8.55
N GLY A 101 2.99 -14.24 8.52
CA GLY A 101 2.07 -13.83 7.43
C GLY A 101 2.45 -12.55 6.70
N THR A 102 2.67 -12.65 5.38
CA THR A 102 3.00 -11.47 4.56
C THR A 102 1.85 -10.47 4.60
N ILE A 103 2.12 -9.25 5.06
CA ILE A 103 1.14 -8.16 5.08
C ILE A 103 1.22 -7.41 3.75
N TYR A 104 0.07 -7.08 3.19
CA TYR A 104 -0.06 -6.38 1.91
C TYR A 104 -0.66 -4.99 2.12
N PHE A 105 -0.29 -4.04 1.27
CA PHE A 105 -1.01 -2.78 1.16
C PHE A 105 -2.39 -3.03 0.53
N ASP A 106 -3.42 -2.40 1.08
CA ASP A 106 -4.79 -2.52 0.57
C ASP A 106 -4.93 -1.96 -0.85
N ILE A 107 -4.58 -0.71 -1.05
CA ILE A 107 -4.53 -0.06 -2.37
C ILE A 107 -3.27 0.78 -2.44
N ARG A 108 -2.37 0.46 -3.36
CA ARG A 108 -1.18 1.26 -3.67
C ARG A 108 -1.26 1.80 -5.08
N PHE A 109 -0.91 3.06 -5.29
CA PHE A 109 -0.91 3.67 -6.61
C PHE A 109 0.09 4.83 -6.67
N HIS A 110 0.31 5.35 -7.88
CA HIS A 110 1.20 6.47 -8.11
C HIS A 110 0.46 7.61 -8.80
N ALA A 111 0.85 8.84 -8.50
CA ALA A 111 0.33 10.01 -9.19
C ALA A 111 1.43 11.04 -9.42
N LYS A 112 1.34 11.79 -10.54
CA LYS A 112 2.22 12.94 -10.79
C LYS A 112 1.62 14.20 -10.19
N ALA A 113 2.41 14.93 -9.42
CA ALA A 113 2.03 16.22 -8.87
C ALA A 113 1.74 17.22 -10.02
N PRO A 114 0.54 17.83 -10.09
CA PRO A 114 0.14 18.66 -11.22
C PRO A 114 1.06 19.83 -11.55
N ARG A 115 1.68 20.44 -10.53
CA ARG A 115 2.54 21.63 -10.69
C ARG A 115 3.99 21.29 -11.01
N THR A 116 4.52 20.22 -10.43
CA THR A 116 5.96 19.90 -10.48
C THR A 116 6.27 18.70 -11.36
N GLY A 117 5.25 17.90 -11.73
CA GLY A 117 5.44 16.61 -12.41
C GLY A 117 6.05 15.51 -11.54
N GLY A 118 6.40 15.82 -10.28
CA GLY A 118 7.03 14.88 -9.36
C GLY A 118 6.14 13.67 -9.08
N LEU A 119 6.72 12.48 -9.12
CA LEU A 119 6.00 11.24 -8.81
C LEU A 119 5.76 11.15 -7.29
N ILE A 120 4.53 10.81 -6.92
CA ILE A 120 4.11 10.57 -5.54
C ILE A 120 3.62 9.13 -5.45
N THR A 121 4.07 8.40 -4.44
CA THR A 121 3.55 7.06 -4.11
C THR A 121 2.51 7.18 -3.02
N LEU A 122 1.32 6.63 -3.25
CA LEU A 122 0.22 6.71 -2.30
C LEU A 122 -0.28 5.32 -1.94
N ILE A 123 -0.73 5.19 -0.70
CA ILE A 123 -1.58 4.07 -0.29
C ILE A 123 -2.90 4.58 0.28
N ILE A 124 -3.97 3.81 0.07
CA ILE A 124 -5.21 3.90 0.83
C ILE A 124 -5.34 2.59 1.60
N ASN A 125 -5.36 2.69 2.91
CA ASN A 125 -5.66 1.57 3.80
C ASN A 125 -7.11 1.70 4.28
N VAL A 126 -7.86 0.62 4.16
CA VAL A 126 -9.30 0.54 4.41
C VAL A 126 -9.50 -0.14 5.75
N GLU A 127 -9.99 0.60 6.73
CA GLU A 127 -10.31 0.07 8.06
C GLU A 127 -11.84 -0.03 8.18
N ALA A 128 -12.37 -1.19 7.80
CA ALA A 128 -13.81 -1.51 7.85
C ALA A 128 -14.31 -1.97 9.22
N GLN A 129 -13.40 -2.06 10.21
CA GLN A 129 -13.72 -2.60 11.53
C GLN A 129 -14.61 -1.63 12.33
N LYS A 130 -15.67 -2.17 12.95
CA LYS A 130 -16.68 -1.40 13.72
C LYS A 130 -16.09 -0.62 14.91
N SER A 131 -14.94 -1.06 15.43
CA SER A 131 -14.22 -0.42 16.55
C SER A 131 -12.75 -0.25 16.21
N LYS A 132 -12.07 0.71 16.87
CA LYS A 132 -10.61 0.82 16.78
C LYS A 132 -9.97 -0.53 17.13
N PRO A 133 -8.93 -0.98 16.41
CA PRO A 133 -8.19 -2.17 16.81
C PRO A 133 -7.67 -2.01 18.24
N SER A 134 -7.88 -3.01 19.10
CA SER A 134 -7.31 -3.02 20.45
C SER A 134 -5.82 -3.36 20.45
N GLU A 135 -5.34 -3.99 19.36
CA GLU A 135 -4.00 -4.56 19.26
C GLU A 135 -2.92 -3.53 18.90
N TYR A 136 -3.28 -2.43 18.23
CA TYR A 136 -2.33 -1.39 17.84
C TYR A 136 -2.97 -0.03 17.58
N ASP A 137 -2.16 1.01 17.69
CA ASP A 137 -2.54 2.37 17.30
C ASP A 137 -2.42 2.54 15.78
N ILE A 138 -3.51 2.97 15.14
CA ILE A 138 -3.59 3.22 13.70
C ILE A 138 -2.47 4.18 13.24
N LEU A 139 -2.13 5.20 14.03
CA LEU A 139 -1.07 6.14 13.68
C LEU A 139 0.31 5.46 13.65
N LYS A 140 0.56 4.51 14.56
CA LYS A 140 1.82 3.75 14.56
C LYS A 140 1.93 2.88 13.31
N ARG A 141 0.82 2.25 12.88
CA ARG A 141 0.79 1.46 11.62
C ARG A 141 0.93 2.37 10.39
N ALA A 142 0.31 3.54 10.40
CA ALA A 142 0.46 4.55 9.34
C ALA A 142 1.91 5.01 9.17
N VAL A 143 2.60 5.31 10.27
CA VAL A 143 4.03 5.67 10.27
C VAL A 143 4.87 4.51 9.78
N TYR A 144 4.61 3.28 10.26
CA TYR A 144 5.31 2.09 9.81
C TYR A 144 5.19 1.89 8.28
N TYR A 145 3.98 2.03 7.73
CA TYR A 145 3.75 1.91 6.28
C TYR A 145 4.43 3.02 5.49
N ALA A 146 4.36 4.28 5.96
CA ALA A 146 5.06 5.40 5.32
C ALA A 146 6.58 5.15 5.28
N SER A 147 7.18 4.73 6.40
CA SER A 147 8.60 4.39 6.48
C SER A 147 8.99 3.28 5.51
N ARG A 148 8.13 2.28 5.31
CA ARG A 148 8.35 1.23 4.31
C ARG A 148 8.29 1.75 2.88
N LEU A 149 7.34 2.63 2.57
CA LEU A 149 7.27 3.28 1.25
C LEU A 149 8.46 4.21 0.97
N ILE A 150 9.03 4.85 2.00
CA ILE A 150 10.23 5.68 1.86
C ILE A 150 11.47 4.80 1.66
N SER A 151 11.65 3.79 2.51
CA SER A 151 12.76 2.85 2.43
C SER A 151 12.76 2.09 1.09
N ALA A 152 11.58 1.78 0.57
CA ALA A 152 11.33 1.19 -0.74
C ALA A 152 11.90 2.01 -1.93
N GLN A 153 12.21 3.28 -1.74
CA GLN A 153 12.75 4.10 -2.82
C GLN A 153 14.26 3.93 -3.04
N LYS A 154 14.94 3.23 -2.12
CA LYS A 154 16.37 2.98 -2.18
C LYS A 154 16.72 2.13 -3.40
N GLU A 155 17.65 2.63 -4.20
CA GLU A 155 18.11 2.07 -5.48
C GLU A 155 17.05 2.02 -6.60
N THR A 156 15.87 2.59 -6.39
CA THR A 156 14.78 2.69 -7.39
C THR A 156 14.49 4.14 -7.76
N GLU A 157 14.25 5.02 -6.78
CA GLU A 157 14.03 6.46 -6.98
C GLU A 157 15.28 7.29 -6.67
N PHE A 158 16.09 6.83 -5.71
CA PHE A 158 17.37 7.46 -5.35
C PHE A 158 18.46 6.40 -5.15
N ARG A 159 19.75 6.79 -5.26
CA ARG A 159 20.89 5.86 -5.19
C ARG A 159 21.92 6.29 -4.16
N GLY A 160 22.64 5.32 -3.61
CA GLY A 160 23.70 5.61 -2.63
C GLY A 160 23.19 6.47 -1.47
N SER A 161 23.89 7.55 -1.15
CA SER A 161 23.50 8.48 -0.08
C SER A 161 22.76 9.72 -0.58
N ASP A 162 22.21 9.70 -1.81
CA ASP A 162 21.46 10.83 -2.38
C ASP A 162 20.04 10.92 -1.80
N TYR A 163 19.94 11.24 -0.51
CA TYR A 163 18.66 11.33 0.20
C TYR A 163 17.79 12.49 -0.30
N ASN A 164 18.36 13.47 -1.00
CA ASN A 164 17.60 14.55 -1.63
C ASN A 164 16.70 14.03 -2.78
N GLY A 165 16.99 12.84 -3.32
CA GLY A 165 16.17 12.18 -4.33
C GLY A 165 14.93 11.47 -3.79
N ILE A 166 14.73 11.42 -2.46
CA ILE A 166 13.53 10.79 -1.87
C ILE A 166 12.28 11.53 -2.33
N ARG A 167 11.38 10.78 -2.95
CA ARG A 167 10.08 11.23 -3.43
C ARG A 167 9.03 11.15 -2.33
N LYS A 168 8.03 12.03 -2.44
CA LYS A 168 6.95 12.14 -1.46
C LYS A 168 6.08 10.87 -1.43
N VAL A 169 5.65 10.50 -0.24
CA VAL A 169 4.68 9.43 -0.02
C VAL A 169 3.48 9.93 0.78
N TYR A 170 2.31 9.34 0.55
CA TYR A 170 1.11 9.55 1.38
C TYR A 170 0.58 8.20 1.86
N THR A 171 0.15 8.16 3.12
CA THR A 171 -0.69 7.07 3.63
C THR A 171 -2.05 7.65 4.01
N ILE A 172 -3.11 7.18 3.35
CA ILE A 172 -4.48 7.64 3.56
C ILE A 172 -5.23 6.51 4.26
N TRP A 173 -5.86 6.81 5.40
CA TRP A 173 -6.53 5.80 6.23
C TRP A 173 -8.02 6.08 6.27
N LEU A 174 -8.81 5.22 5.65
CA LEU A 174 -10.27 5.33 5.61
C LEU A 174 -10.85 4.46 6.73
N CYS A 175 -11.15 5.09 7.87
CA CYS A 175 -11.77 4.44 9.01
C CYS A 175 -13.29 4.54 8.88
N MET A 176 -13.93 3.48 8.37
CA MET A 176 -15.37 3.45 8.16
C MET A 176 -16.07 2.90 9.41
N ARG A 177 -17.11 3.60 9.87
CA ARG A 177 -18.10 2.99 10.76
C ARG A 177 -19.11 2.25 9.89
N ALA A 178 -19.11 0.91 9.94
CA ALA A 178 -20.16 0.15 9.26
C ALA A 178 -21.53 0.53 9.84
N PRO A 179 -22.58 0.72 9.01
CA PRO A 179 -23.93 0.98 9.47
C PRO A 179 -24.42 -0.12 10.43
N GLU A 180 -25.34 0.25 11.34
CA GLU A 180 -26.00 -0.70 12.26
C GLU A 180 -26.83 -1.73 11.52
#